data_AF-A0A077K2M9-F1
#
_entry.id   AF-A0A077K2M9-F1
#
_cell.length_a   1.000
_cell.length_b   1.000
_cell.length_c   1.000
_cell.angle_alpha   90.00
_cell.angle_beta   90.00
_cell.angle_gamma   90.00
#
_symmetry.space_group_name_H-M   'P 1'
#
loop_
_entity.id
_entity.type
_entity.pdbx_description
1 polymer ?
#
loop_
_entity_poly.entity_id
_entity_poly.type
_entity_poly.pdbx_seq_one_letter_code
_entity_poly.pdbx_strand_id
1 'polypeptide(L)'
;MNIKELTQKSYQNSNEKGFWEDWEEIKGSDKYKAIEIKTSEAEEDLINNAIGNRLMLITDEVSEAHEALRKKDYDNFKEELADIVIRVASLAGGLNIDLDKEIQKKILKNRKRPYRHNKAF
;
A
#
# COMPACT_ATOMS: atom_id res chain seq x y z
N MET A 1 -6.26 -17.71 3.19
CA MET A 1 -5.14 -16.82 2.84
C MET A 1 -4.70 -16.11 4.11
N ASN A 2 -3.41 -16.17 4.45
CA ASN A 2 -2.84 -15.39 5.58
C ASN A 2 -2.28 -14.04 5.08
N ILE A 3 -1.85 -13.15 5.99
CA ILE A 3 -1.34 -11.81 5.61
C ILE A 3 -0.08 -11.89 4.74
N LYS A 4 0.82 -12.85 4.99
CA LYS A 4 2.03 -13.02 4.19
C LYS A 4 1.69 -13.44 2.76
N GLU A 5 0.78 -14.40 2.61
CA GLU A 5 0.26 -14.83 1.31
C GLU A 5 -0.47 -13.70 0.58
N LEU A 6 -1.26 -12.90 1.31
CA LEU A 6 -1.94 -11.72 0.77
C LEU A 6 -0.92 -10.72 0.22
N THR A 7 0.06 -10.31 1.04
CA THR A 7 1.13 -9.39 0.64
C THR A 7 1.86 -9.87 -0.61
N GLN A 8 2.25 -11.15 -0.64
CA GLN A 8 2.95 -11.72 -1.80
C GLN A 8 2.07 -11.70 -3.06
N LYS A 9 0.84 -12.21 -2.98
CA LYS A 9 -0.06 -12.30 -4.13
C LYS A 9 -0.50 -10.93 -4.64
N SER A 10 -0.80 -10.00 -3.73
CA SER A 10 -1.19 -8.63 -4.08
C SER A 10 -0.06 -7.91 -4.81
N TYR A 11 1.18 -8.00 -4.31
CA TYR A 11 2.33 -7.41 -5.00
C TYR A 11 2.57 -8.06 -6.37
N GLN A 12 2.59 -9.40 -6.45
CA GLN A 12 2.78 -10.12 -7.72
C GLN A 12 1.76 -9.68 -8.77
N ASN A 13 0.47 -9.70 -8.42
CA ASN A 13 -0.60 -9.28 -9.32
C ASN A 13 -0.45 -7.81 -9.74
N SER A 14 -0.17 -6.89 -8.81
CA SER A 14 0.03 -5.47 -9.16
C SER A 14 1.25 -5.26 -10.05
N ASN A 15 2.36 -5.96 -9.79
CA ASN A 15 3.58 -5.87 -10.57
C ASN A 15 3.37 -6.39 -12.01
N GLU A 16 2.69 -7.52 -12.17
CA GLU A 16 2.32 -8.06 -13.48
C GLU A 16 1.43 -7.11 -14.29
N LYS A 17 0.66 -6.25 -13.61
CA LYS A 17 -0.21 -5.24 -14.22
C LYS A 17 0.47 -3.88 -14.44
N GLY A 18 1.77 -3.76 -14.16
CA GLY A 18 2.54 -2.54 -14.41
C GLY A 18 2.41 -1.46 -13.35
N PHE A 19 1.82 -1.76 -12.18
CA PHE A 19 1.76 -0.78 -11.08
C PHE A 19 3.11 -0.57 -10.36
N TRP A 20 4.16 -1.31 -10.77
CA TRP A 20 5.48 -1.24 -10.17
C TRP A 20 6.63 -0.86 -11.11
N GLU A 21 6.33 -0.49 -12.36
CA GLU A 21 7.37 -0.23 -13.36
C GLU A 21 8.29 0.93 -12.98
N ASP A 22 7.74 2.03 -12.46
CA ASP A 22 8.51 3.18 -11.96
C ASP A 22 9.53 2.78 -10.88
N TRP A 23 9.14 1.91 -9.95
CA TRP A 23 10.01 1.39 -8.90
C TRP A 23 11.11 0.49 -9.45
N GLU A 24 10.77 -0.39 -10.38
CA GLU A 24 11.73 -1.30 -11.02
C GLU A 24 12.72 -0.56 -11.94
N GLU A 25 12.29 0.54 -12.57
CA GLU A 25 13.15 1.45 -13.35
C GLU A 25 14.14 2.21 -12.45
N ILE A 26 13.71 2.64 -11.26
CA ILE A 26 14.57 3.32 -10.29
C ILE A 26 15.60 2.35 -9.71
N LYS A 27 15.15 1.14 -9.31
CA LYS A 27 16.01 0.15 -8.66
C LYS A 27 16.88 -0.66 -9.61
N GLY A 28 16.60 -0.59 -10.91
CA GLY A 28 17.36 -1.28 -11.95
C GLY A 28 17.07 -2.78 -11.93
N SER A 29 15.98 -3.19 -12.55
CA SER A 29 15.68 -4.60 -12.82
C SER A 29 16.10 -5.02 -14.23
N ASP A 30 16.31 -6.32 -14.47
CA ASP A 30 16.64 -6.85 -15.80
C ASP A 30 15.52 -6.62 -16.84
N LYS A 31 14.29 -6.39 -16.36
CA LYS A 31 13.09 -6.24 -17.19
C LYS A 31 12.85 -4.78 -17.62
N TYR A 32 13.32 -3.81 -16.84
CA TYR A 32 13.03 -2.39 -17.04
C TYR A 32 14.31 -1.57 -17.21
N LYS A 33 14.30 -0.57 -18.09
CA LYS A 33 15.50 0.25 -18.34
C LYS A 33 15.77 1.11 -17.10
N ALA A 34 16.92 0.91 -16.48
CA ALA A 34 17.33 1.72 -15.35
C ALA A 34 17.38 3.21 -15.71
N ILE A 35 16.84 4.06 -14.83
CA ILE A 35 16.97 5.51 -14.95
C ILE A 35 18.42 5.90 -14.60
N GLU A 36 19.00 6.83 -15.34
CA GLU A 36 20.32 7.39 -14.99
C GLU A 36 20.17 8.33 -13.79
N ILE A 37 20.64 7.88 -12.62
CA ILE A 37 20.56 8.62 -11.37
C ILE A 37 21.91 9.27 -11.09
N LYS A 38 21.92 10.61 -11.03
CA LYS A 38 23.17 11.40 -10.94
C LYS A 38 23.60 11.69 -9.50
N THR A 39 22.68 11.66 -8.55
CA THR A 39 22.93 11.96 -7.13
C THR A 39 22.06 11.09 -6.23
N SER A 40 22.48 10.89 -4.99
CA SER A 40 21.68 10.18 -3.98
C SER A 40 20.38 10.91 -3.63
N GLU A 41 20.39 12.24 -3.64
CA GLU A 41 19.20 13.07 -3.42
C GLU A 41 18.14 12.84 -4.52
N ALA A 42 18.57 12.77 -5.79
CA ALA A 42 17.67 12.45 -6.89
C ALA A 42 17.11 11.02 -6.79
N GLU A 43 17.89 10.05 -6.30
CA GLU A 43 17.39 8.70 -6.02
C GLU A 43 16.28 8.75 -4.96
N GLU A 44 16.52 9.47 -3.86
CA GLU A 44 15.58 9.58 -2.75
C GLU A 44 14.25 10.21 -3.19
N ASP A 45 14.30 11.29 -3.97
CA ASP A 45 13.11 11.95 -4.51
C ASP A 45 12.31 11.01 -5.42
N LEU A 46 12.97 10.27 -6.31
CA LEU A 46 12.32 9.30 -7.19
C LEU A 46 11.65 8.17 -6.39
N ILE A 47 12.35 7.64 -5.38
CA ILE A 47 11.80 6.61 -4.48
C ILE A 47 10.58 7.15 -3.74
N ASN A 48 10.67 8.35 -3.18
CA ASN A 48 9.57 8.98 -2.44
C ASN A 48 8.36 9.22 -3.34
N ASN A 49 8.58 9.65 -4.59
CA ASN A 49 7.50 9.82 -5.57
C ASN A 49 6.85 8.48 -5.92
N ALA A 50 7.63 7.42 -6.17
CA ALA A 50 7.09 6.09 -6.45
C ALA A 50 6.23 5.57 -5.28
N ILE A 51 6.71 5.70 -4.05
CA ILE A 51 5.93 5.34 -2.85
C ILE A 51 4.69 6.23 -2.72
N GLY A 52 4.84 7.54 -2.95
CA GLY A 52 3.76 8.52 -2.92
C GLY A 52 2.62 8.17 -3.88
N ASN A 53 2.93 7.77 -5.12
CA ASN A 53 1.95 7.34 -6.11
C ASN A 53 1.11 6.16 -5.58
N ARG A 54 1.75 5.17 -4.95
CA ARG A 54 1.04 4.01 -4.39
C ARG A 54 0.19 4.38 -3.17
N LEU A 55 0.64 5.34 -2.35
CA LEU A 55 -0.17 5.90 -1.26
C LEU A 55 -1.41 6.63 -1.80
N MET A 56 -1.30 7.31 -2.94
CA MET A 56 -2.44 7.96 -3.58
C MET A 56 -3.43 6.94 -4.15
N LEU A 57 -2.97 5.84 -4.75
CA LEU A 57 -3.86 4.75 -5.15
C LEU A 57 -4.65 4.19 -3.96
N ILE A 58 -4.04 4.04 -2.78
CA ILE A 58 -4.77 3.63 -1.56
C ILE A 58 -5.81 4.69 -1.16
N THR A 59 -5.47 5.97 -1.33
CA THR A 59 -6.38 7.08 -1.01
C THR A 59 -7.58 7.12 -1.95
N ASP A 60 -7.39 6.75 -3.21
CA ASP A 60 -8.45 6.65 -4.20
C ASP A 60 -9.47 5.57 -3.78
N GLU A 61 -9.03 4.36 -3.39
CA GLU A 61 -9.96 3.31 -2.93
C GLU A 61 -10.76 3.75 -1.68
N VAL A 62 -10.15 4.53 -0.78
CA VAL A 62 -10.86 5.14 0.37
C VAL A 62 -11.94 6.12 -0.10
N SER A 63 -11.64 6.90 -1.14
CA SER A 63 -12.57 7.87 -1.72
C SER A 63 -13.73 7.15 -2.42
N GLU A 64 -13.46 6.06 -3.13
CA GLU A 64 -14.47 5.20 -3.76
C GLU A 64 -15.37 4.53 -2.71
N ALA A 65 -14.80 4.02 -1.62
CA ALA A 65 -15.57 3.48 -0.50
C ALA A 65 -16.52 4.53 0.11
N HIS A 66 -16.04 5.76 0.31
CA HIS A 66 -16.86 6.85 0.79
C HIS A 66 -17.98 7.20 -0.21
N GLU A 67 -17.68 7.20 -1.52
CA GLU A 67 -18.67 7.43 -2.56
C GLU A 67 -19.78 6.39 -2.58
N ALA A 68 -19.43 5.12 -2.44
CA ALA A 68 -20.36 4.01 -2.34
C ALA A 68 -21.31 4.20 -1.15
N LEU A 69 -20.81 4.63 0.01
CA LEU A 69 -21.64 4.98 1.18
C LEU A 69 -22.63 6.11 0.87
N ARG A 70 -22.18 7.18 0.19
CA ARG A 70 -23.07 8.30 -0.19
C ARG A 70 -24.21 7.84 -1.09
N LYS A 71 -23.92 6.89 -1.99
CA LYS A 71 -24.89 6.30 -2.93
C LYS A 71 -25.74 5.19 -2.32
N LYS A 72 -25.48 4.79 -1.07
CA LYS A 72 -26.09 3.60 -0.41
C LYS A 72 -25.82 2.29 -1.16
N ASP A 73 -24.70 2.23 -1.88
CA ASP A 73 -24.22 1.04 -2.56
C ASP A 73 -23.31 0.25 -1.61
N TYR A 74 -23.92 -0.57 -0.77
CA TYR A 74 -23.19 -1.30 0.27
C TYR A 74 -22.40 -2.49 -0.26
N ASP A 75 -22.69 -2.95 -1.48
CA ASP A 75 -21.92 -4.03 -2.08
C ASP A 75 -20.62 -3.47 -2.68
N ASN A 76 -20.69 -2.35 -3.41
CA ASN A 76 -19.48 -1.64 -3.83
C ASN A 76 -18.64 -1.21 -2.63
N PHE A 77 -19.26 -0.69 -1.56
CA PHE A 77 -18.52 -0.33 -0.34
C PHE A 77 -17.67 -1.48 0.23
N LYS A 78 -18.18 -2.73 0.22
CA LYS A 78 -17.42 -3.89 0.70
C LYS A 78 -16.25 -4.23 -0.24
N GLU A 79 -16.47 -4.09 -1.54
CA GLU A 79 -15.45 -4.29 -2.57
C GLU A 79 -14.30 -3.29 -2.39
N GLU A 80 -14.61 -1.99 -2.24
CA GLU A 80 -13.59 -0.96 -2.03
C GLU A 80 -12.80 -1.15 -0.72
N LEU A 81 -13.45 -1.66 0.34
CA LEU A 81 -12.73 -2.03 1.57
C LEU A 81 -11.72 -3.16 1.33
N ALA A 82 -12.04 -4.11 0.44
CA ALA A 82 -11.10 -5.16 0.05
C ALA A 82 -9.96 -4.57 -0.78
N ASP A 83 -10.25 -3.63 -1.69
CA ASP A 83 -9.24 -2.98 -2.52
C ASP A 83 -8.26 -2.15 -1.69
N ILE A 84 -8.72 -1.41 -0.68
CA ILE A 84 -7.83 -0.73 0.28
C ILE A 84 -6.83 -1.73 0.89
N VAL A 85 -7.31 -2.89 1.35
CA VAL A 85 -6.46 -3.92 1.96
C VAL A 85 -5.48 -4.51 0.95
N ILE A 86 -5.93 -4.77 -0.29
CA ILE A 86 -5.09 -5.30 -1.37
C ILE A 86 -4.02 -4.30 -1.78
N ARG A 87 -4.33 -3.00 -1.90
CA ARG A 87 -3.37 -1.95 -2.23
C ARG A 87 -2.32 -1.77 -1.14
N VAL A 88 -2.73 -1.78 0.13
CA VAL A 88 -1.80 -1.76 1.27
C VAL A 88 -0.90 -2.98 1.28
N ALA A 89 -1.46 -4.17 1.01
CA ALA A 89 -0.69 -5.41 0.94
C ALA A 89 0.29 -5.41 -0.23
N SER A 90 -0.10 -4.89 -1.40
CA SER A 90 0.76 -4.72 -2.57
C SER A 90 1.93 -3.78 -2.25
N LEU A 91 1.66 -2.61 -1.65
CA LEU A 91 2.68 -1.66 -1.19
C LEU A 91 3.67 -2.30 -0.23
N ALA A 92 3.18 -3.01 0.80
CA ALA A 92 4.05 -3.70 1.73
C ALA A 92 4.91 -4.77 1.05
N GLY A 93 4.33 -5.50 0.07
CA GLY A 93 5.04 -6.56 -0.65
C GLY A 93 6.16 -6.02 -1.53
N GLY A 94 5.90 -4.96 -2.31
CA GLY A 94 6.92 -4.36 -3.16
C GLY A 94 8.02 -3.63 -2.37
N LEU A 95 7.71 -3.16 -1.15
CA LEU A 95 8.72 -2.60 -0.23
C LEU A 95 9.39 -3.65 0.67
N ASN A 96 9.06 -4.94 0.50
CA ASN A 96 9.56 -6.04 1.33
C ASN A 96 9.34 -5.82 2.86
N ILE A 97 8.19 -5.26 3.22
CA ILE A 97 7.76 -5.03 4.60
C ILE A 97 7.02 -6.26 5.11
N ASP A 98 7.43 -6.80 6.27
CA ASP A 98 6.69 -7.84 6.98
C ASP A 98 5.43 -7.25 7.63
N LEU A 99 4.38 -7.09 6.82
CA LEU A 99 3.12 -6.46 7.22
C LEU A 99 2.44 -7.21 8.37
N ASP A 100 2.50 -8.54 8.38
CA ASP A 100 1.95 -9.37 9.46
C ASP A 100 2.62 -9.03 10.81
N LYS A 101 3.95 -8.98 10.83
CA LYS A 101 4.72 -8.59 12.01
C LYS A 101 4.39 -7.17 12.47
N GLU A 102 4.28 -6.20 11.56
CA GLU A 102 3.95 -4.82 11.92
C GLU A 102 2.51 -4.68 12.44
N ILE A 103 1.55 -5.40 11.88
CA ILE A 103 0.18 -5.48 12.38
C ILE A 103 0.17 -6.08 13.80
N GLN A 104 0.86 -7.19 14.03
CA GLN A 104 0.93 -7.83 15.35
C GLN A 104 1.54 -6.89 16.40
N LYS A 105 2.68 -6.24 16.07
CA LYS A 105 3.29 -5.21 16.92
C LYS A 105 2.30 -4.08 17.24
N LYS A 106 1.57 -3.59 16.22
CA LYS A 106 0.60 -2.50 16.39
C LYS A 106 -0.59 -2.91 17.25
N ILE A 107 -1.13 -4.11 17.08
CA ILE A 107 -2.21 -4.66 17.90
C ILE A 107 -1.78 -4.74 19.37
N LEU A 108 -0.59 -5.29 19.65
CA LEU A 108 -0.04 -5.37 21.01
C LEU A 108 0.15 -3.97 21.62
N LYS A 109 0.64 -3.01 20.84
CA LYS A 109 0.74 -1.61 21.26
C LYS A 109 -0.64 -1.01 21.55
N ASN A 110 -1.64 -1.24 20.71
CA ASN A 110 -2.99 -0.70 20.84
C ASN A 110 -3.74 -1.25 22.06
N ARG A 111 -3.58 -2.55 22.37
CA ARG A 111 -4.19 -3.18 23.56
C ARG A 111 -3.78 -2.53 24.88
N LYS A 112 -2.58 -1.93 24.93
CA LYS A 112 -2.06 -1.23 26.11
C LYS A 112 -2.54 0.21 26.22
N ARG A 113 -3.26 0.74 25.22
CA ARG A 113 -3.66 2.14 25.20
C ARG A 113 -4.93 2.34 26.05
N PRO A 114 -5.07 3.48 26.74
CA PRO A 114 -6.28 3.79 27.48
C PRO A 114 -7.46 3.93 26.53
N TYR A 115 -8.69 3.88 27.05
CA TYR A 115 -9.91 4.05 26.25
C TYR A 115 -9.85 5.30 25.38
N ARG A 116 -10.13 5.15 24.08
CA ARG A 116 -10.01 6.18 23.02
C ARG A 116 -8.65 6.87 22.92
N HIS A 117 -7.62 6.37 23.60
CA HIS A 117 -6.32 7.04 23.75
C HIS A 117 -6.48 8.52 24.20
N ASN A 118 -7.45 8.79 25.07
CA ASN A 118 -7.83 10.14 25.49
C ASN A 118 -8.34 11.06 24.37
N LYS A 119 -8.79 10.51 23.24
CA LYS A 119 -9.50 11.27 22.19
C LYS A 119 -11.00 11.33 22.48
N ALA A 120 -11.63 12.45 22.11
CA ALA A 120 -13.06 12.65 22.24
C ALA A 120 -13.86 11.79 21.23
N PHE A 121 -13.25 11.47 20.09
CA PHE A 121 -13.79 10.70 18.98
C PHE A 121 -12.74 9.71 18.46
#